data_AF-A0A2V6CY61-F1
#
_entry.id   AF-A0A2V6CY61-F1
#
_cell.length_a   1.000
_cell.length_b   1.000
_cell.length_c   1.000
_cell.angle_alpha   90.00
_cell.angle_beta   90.00
_cell.angle_gamma   90.00
#
_symmetry.space_group_name_H-M   'P 1'
#
loop_
_entity.id
_entity.type
_entity.pdbx_description
1 polymer ?
#
loop_
_entity_poly.entity_id
_entity_poly.type
_entity_poly.pdbx_seq_one_letter_code
_entity_poly.pdbx_strand_id
1 'polypeptide(L)'
;MPGTGEECDGNGGNGAYAGGGGGGPGDGGGGGFGGGGGAGGVGNGGNGGFGGGGGSALSPGNGGAFGGHADPENGGGGAGLGGAIFSDGVGVTIRNSTFYNNSAAQGLANTAACNCGSPASNGDGVGGAVFSRNGSLTLVDVTISGNQSSGTGGVTGSGGGVVVYSDSSAAFTIQDTLLANNGASECFFTGNVTTSGVGNLVMSNG
;
A
#
# COMPACT_ATOMS: atom_id res chain seq x y z
N MET A 1 15.33 47.31 17.87
CA MET A 1 15.20 45.94 18.37
C MET A 1 15.31 45.03 17.16
N PRO A 2 16.23 44.04 17.11
CA PRO A 2 16.17 43.01 16.09
C PRO A 2 14.85 42.25 16.33
N GLY A 3 14.05 42.09 15.28
CA GLY A 3 12.81 41.30 15.37
C GLY A 3 13.16 39.92 15.92
N THR A 4 12.44 39.49 16.97
CA THR A 4 12.38 38.08 17.32
C THR A 4 11.98 37.36 16.05
N GLY A 5 12.90 36.60 15.46
CA GLY A 5 12.64 35.85 14.25
C GLY A 5 11.34 35.09 14.47
N GLU A 6 10.34 35.36 13.65
CA GLU A 6 9.29 34.38 13.42
C GLU A 6 10.04 33.18 12.86
N GLU A 7 10.41 32.25 13.75
CA GLU A 7 10.72 30.89 13.33
C GLU A 7 9.54 30.50 12.45
N CYS A 8 9.83 30.12 11.22
CA CYS A 8 8.80 29.65 10.32
C CYS A 8 8.21 28.40 11.01
N ASP A 9 7.17 28.53 11.82
CA ASP A 9 6.49 27.42 12.51
C ASP A 9 5.40 26.83 11.60
N GLY A 10 5.65 26.89 10.29
CA GLY A 10 4.69 26.46 9.28
C GLY A 10 4.52 24.96 9.32
N ASN A 11 3.29 24.51 9.62
CA ASN A 11 2.91 23.12 9.44
C ASN A 11 2.78 22.79 7.94
N GLY A 12 3.13 21.56 7.61
CA GLY A 12 2.93 20.99 6.29
C GLY A 12 1.46 20.82 5.94
N GLY A 13 1.11 21.05 4.67
CA GLY A 13 -0.24 20.81 4.17
C GLY A 13 -0.54 19.32 3.98
N ASN A 14 -1.78 18.90 4.23
CA ASN A 14 -2.19 17.53 3.98
C ASN A 14 -2.36 17.24 2.48
N GLY A 15 -1.99 16.04 2.08
CA GLY A 15 -2.18 15.54 0.72
C GLY A 15 -3.64 15.15 0.44
N ALA A 16 -4.07 15.38 -0.80
CA ALA A 16 -5.31 14.82 -1.34
C ALA A 16 -5.06 13.42 -1.94
N TYR A 17 -6.03 12.83 -2.64
CA TYR A 17 -5.84 11.54 -3.33
C TYR A 17 -4.58 11.56 -4.22
N ALA A 18 -3.71 10.55 -4.06
CA ALA A 18 -2.36 10.46 -4.67
C ALA A 18 -1.37 11.57 -4.29
N GLY A 19 -1.76 12.54 -3.47
CA GLY A 19 -0.92 13.63 -2.99
C GLY A 19 -0.19 13.25 -1.70
N GLY A 20 1.10 13.56 -1.64
CA GLY A 20 1.88 13.49 -0.40
C GLY A 20 1.58 14.68 0.51
N GLY A 21 1.90 14.51 1.79
CA GLY A 21 1.91 15.60 2.75
C GLY A 21 3.10 16.53 2.53
N GLY A 22 2.90 17.83 2.70
CA GLY A 22 3.98 18.82 2.70
C GLY A 22 4.86 18.65 3.93
N GLY A 23 6.17 18.86 3.77
CA GLY A 23 7.07 19.00 4.90
C GLY A 23 6.87 20.35 5.60
N GLY A 24 7.21 20.41 6.88
CA GLY A 24 7.13 21.63 7.67
C GLY A 24 8.23 21.69 8.73
N PRO A 25 8.80 22.87 9.01
CA PRO A 25 9.62 23.08 10.21
C PRO A 25 8.89 22.74 11.52
N GLY A 26 7.56 22.90 11.56
CA GLY A 26 6.68 22.37 12.61
C GLY A 26 6.29 20.91 12.36
N ASP A 27 4.99 20.63 12.31
CA ASP A 27 4.46 19.31 11.94
C ASP A 27 4.49 19.08 10.43
N GLY A 28 4.77 17.84 10.02
CA GLY A 28 4.57 17.37 8.65
C GLY A 28 3.09 17.10 8.36
N GLY A 29 2.66 17.39 7.12
CA GLY A 29 1.30 17.10 6.68
C GLY A 29 1.08 15.59 6.47
N GLY A 30 -0.14 15.11 6.72
CA GLY A 30 -0.53 13.73 6.39
C GLY A 30 -0.64 13.51 4.88
N GLY A 31 -0.30 12.30 4.42
CA GLY A 31 -0.49 11.90 3.02
C GLY A 31 -1.95 11.52 2.72
N GLY A 32 -2.37 11.69 1.48
CA GLY A 32 -3.64 11.15 1.00
C GLY A 32 -3.50 9.74 0.42
N PHE A 33 -4.50 9.23 -0.28
CA PHE A 33 -4.48 7.84 -0.79
C PHE A 33 -3.22 7.56 -1.64
N GLY A 34 -2.35 6.66 -1.18
CA GLY A 34 -1.07 6.33 -1.83
C GLY A 34 0.05 7.36 -1.66
N GLY A 35 -0.22 8.53 -1.06
CA GLY A 35 0.77 9.56 -0.77
C GLY A 35 1.42 9.36 0.59
N GLY A 36 2.73 9.56 0.67
CA GLY A 36 3.49 9.55 1.93
C GLY A 36 3.22 10.78 2.80
N GLY A 37 3.53 10.67 4.09
CA GLY A 37 3.52 11.79 5.01
C GLY A 37 4.70 12.74 4.79
N GLY A 38 4.50 14.02 5.10
CA GLY A 38 5.56 15.03 5.06
C GLY A 38 6.47 14.95 6.29
N ALA A 39 7.73 15.35 6.12
CA ALA A 39 8.67 15.43 7.25
C ALA A 39 8.30 16.60 8.19
N GLY A 40 8.42 16.36 9.49
CA GLY A 40 8.34 17.40 10.52
C GLY A 40 9.75 17.77 11.00
N GLY A 41 9.98 19.05 11.25
CA GLY A 41 11.24 19.53 11.81
C GLY A 41 11.31 19.24 13.31
N VAL A 42 10.85 20.21 14.12
CA VAL A 42 10.75 20.04 15.57
C VAL A 42 9.42 19.38 16.00
N GLY A 43 8.45 19.30 15.08
CA GLY A 43 7.14 18.70 15.32
C GLY A 43 7.06 17.20 15.01
N ASN A 44 5.87 16.75 14.68
CA ASN A 44 5.57 15.36 14.31
C ASN A 44 5.74 15.13 12.81
N GLY A 45 6.09 13.91 12.43
CA GLY A 45 6.04 13.47 11.05
C GLY A 45 4.60 13.22 10.62
N GLY A 46 4.29 13.52 9.36
CA GLY A 46 2.99 13.21 8.80
C GLY A 46 2.77 11.71 8.69
N ASN A 47 1.55 11.23 8.98
CA ASN A 47 1.19 9.84 8.68
C ASN A 47 1.00 9.67 7.17
N GLY A 48 1.40 8.53 6.61
CA GLY A 48 1.10 8.16 5.24
C GLY A 48 -0.38 7.81 5.05
N GLY A 49 -0.90 7.97 3.84
CA GLY A 49 -2.21 7.44 3.48
C GLY A 49 -2.16 5.94 3.19
N PHE A 50 -3.24 5.35 2.67
CA PHE A 50 -3.45 3.89 2.52
C PHE A 50 -2.21 3.06 2.10
N GLY A 51 -1.51 3.49 1.05
CA GLY A 51 -0.24 2.90 0.59
C GLY A 51 0.97 3.81 0.75
N GLY A 52 0.87 4.90 1.50
CA GLY A 52 1.97 5.85 1.73
C GLY A 52 2.76 5.51 2.98
N GLY A 53 4.07 5.71 2.94
CA GLY A 53 4.92 5.64 4.11
C GLY A 53 4.78 6.88 5.02
N GLY A 54 5.18 6.74 6.29
CA GLY A 54 5.24 7.86 7.22
C GLY A 54 6.34 8.88 6.88
N GLY A 55 6.18 10.12 7.36
CA GLY A 55 7.21 11.16 7.30
C GLY A 55 8.15 11.12 8.51
N SER A 56 9.42 11.46 8.32
CA SER A 56 10.40 11.54 9.40
C SER A 56 10.20 12.79 10.26
N ALA A 57 10.43 12.65 11.57
CA ALA A 57 10.54 13.73 12.54
C ALA A 57 10.98 13.15 13.90
N LEU A 58 11.27 14.00 14.89
CA LEU A 58 11.54 13.53 16.26
C LEU A 58 10.45 12.60 16.82
N SER A 59 9.19 12.87 16.44
CA SER A 59 8.06 11.93 16.58
C SER A 59 7.61 11.47 15.19
N PRO A 60 8.10 10.32 14.69
CA PRO A 60 7.89 9.91 13.31
C PRO A 60 6.43 9.58 13.00
N GLY A 61 6.06 9.76 11.73
CA GLY A 61 4.75 9.37 11.22
C GLY A 61 4.64 7.86 10.98
N ASN A 62 3.42 7.35 11.09
CA ASN A 62 3.10 5.97 10.73
C ASN A 62 2.82 5.84 9.23
N GLY A 63 3.14 4.69 8.66
CA GLY A 63 2.65 4.32 7.33
C GLY A 63 1.16 3.99 7.34
N GLY A 64 0.55 3.95 6.16
CA GLY A 64 -0.81 3.44 5.99
C GLY A 64 -0.89 1.91 6.09
N ALA A 65 -2.03 1.35 5.67
CA ALA A 65 -2.29 -0.08 5.73
C ALA A 65 -1.23 -0.96 5.05
N PHE A 66 -0.58 -0.44 4.00
CA PHE A 66 0.50 -1.12 3.27
C PHE A 66 1.79 -0.28 3.21
N GLY A 67 1.84 0.83 3.95
CA GLY A 67 3.00 1.73 3.98
C GLY A 67 3.89 1.44 5.18
N GLY A 68 5.19 1.67 5.02
CA GLY A 68 6.15 1.55 6.11
C GLY A 68 6.08 2.73 7.08
N HIS A 69 6.35 2.45 8.35
CA HIS A 69 6.57 3.47 9.38
C HIS A 69 7.91 4.17 9.18
N ALA A 70 7.93 5.49 9.44
CA ALA A 70 9.15 6.27 9.48
C ALA A 70 9.94 6.05 10.78
N ASP A 71 11.18 6.51 10.76
CA ASP A 71 11.99 6.76 11.94
C ASP A 71 12.34 8.27 12.00
N PRO A 72 13.07 8.73 13.04
CA PRO A 72 13.36 10.15 13.16
C PRO A 72 14.21 10.78 12.06
N GLU A 73 14.96 9.98 11.31
CA GLU A 73 15.87 10.44 10.27
C GLU A 73 15.37 10.09 8.85
N ASN A 74 14.48 9.09 8.73
CA ASN A 74 14.11 8.48 7.47
C ASN A 74 12.59 8.30 7.36
N GLY A 75 12.04 8.65 6.19
CA GLY A 75 10.66 8.33 5.85
C GLY A 75 10.45 6.84 5.63
N GLY A 76 9.21 6.38 5.84
CA GLY A 76 8.83 5.00 5.56
C GLY A 76 8.63 4.73 4.07
N GLY A 77 8.76 3.47 3.66
CA GLY A 77 8.56 3.05 2.27
C GLY A 77 7.07 3.08 1.86
N GLY A 78 6.77 3.44 0.62
CA GLY A 78 5.42 3.32 0.05
C GLY A 78 5.05 1.89 -0.34
N ALA A 79 3.78 1.64 -0.63
CA ALA A 79 3.24 0.37 -1.09
C ALA A 79 3.29 0.25 -2.63
N GLY A 80 3.44 -0.97 -3.13
CA GLY A 80 3.13 -1.33 -4.51
C GLY A 80 1.80 -2.09 -4.55
N LEU A 81 0.76 -1.52 -5.15
CA LEU A 81 -0.58 -2.12 -5.17
C LEU A 81 -0.97 -2.48 -6.60
N GLY A 82 -1.06 -3.77 -6.93
CA GLY A 82 -1.47 -4.21 -8.26
C GLY A 82 -0.34 -4.07 -9.28
N GLY A 83 0.23 -5.18 -9.76
CA GLY A 83 1.27 -5.11 -10.80
C GLY A 83 0.73 -4.80 -12.21
N ALA A 84 -0.52 -5.18 -12.47
CA ALA A 84 -1.22 -4.87 -13.71
C ALA A 84 -2.41 -3.95 -13.49
N ILE A 85 -3.24 -4.26 -12.49
CA ILE A 85 -4.48 -3.52 -12.22
C ILE A 85 -4.55 -3.15 -10.74
N PHE A 86 -4.77 -1.87 -10.49
CA PHE A 86 -5.21 -1.33 -9.23
C PHE A 86 -6.63 -0.77 -9.38
N SER A 87 -7.52 -1.06 -8.44
CA SER A 87 -8.88 -0.49 -8.40
C SER A 87 -9.29 -0.12 -6.97
N ASP A 88 -9.99 1.01 -6.83
CA ASP A 88 -10.49 1.54 -5.56
C ASP A 88 -11.93 2.02 -5.71
N GLY A 89 -12.85 1.43 -4.95
CA GLY A 89 -14.25 1.86 -4.88
C GLY A 89 -15.11 1.52 -6.10
N VAL A 90 -14.57 0.80 -7.09
CA VAL A 90 -15.24 0.54 -8.38
C VAL A 90 -15.43 -0.94 -8.67
N GLY A 91 -16.42 -1.25 -9.49
CA GLY A 91 -16.61 -2.59 -10.04
C GLY A 91 -15.71 -2.85 -11.25
N VAL A 92 -14.93 -3.91 -11.21
CA VAL A 92 -14.03 -4.37 -12.27
C VAL A 92 -14.44 -5.77 -12.70
N THR A 93 -14.65 -5.95 -14.00
CA THR A 93 -14.88 -7.27 -14.61
C THR A 93 -13.80 -7.53 -15.64
N ILE A 94 -13.10 -8.65 -15.49
CA ILE A 94 -12.04 -9.08 -16.40
C ILE A 94 -12.45 -10.42 -16.98
N ARG A 95 -12.37 -10.53 -18.31
CA ARG A 95 -12.78 -11.74 -19.03
C ARG A 95 -11.75 -12.15 -20.07
N ASN A 96 -11.59 -13.46 -20.30
CA ASN A 96 -10.78 -14.00 -21.41
C ASN A 96 -9.38 -13.38 -21.49
N SER A 97 -8.73 -13.23 -20.34
CA SER A 97 -7.47 -12.48 -20.21
C SER A 97 -6.39 -13.31 -19.52
N THR A 98 -5.14 -13.02 -19.86
CA THR A 98 -3.98 -13.63 -19.19
C THR A 98 -3.13 -12.54 -18.54
N PHE A 99 -2.96 -12.62 -17.22
CA PHE A 99 -2.00 -11.84 -16.47
C PHE A 99 -0.80 -12.73 -16.15
N TYR A 100 0.30 -12.46 -16.84
CA TYR A 100 1.53 -13.22 -16.69
C TYR A 100 2.72 -12.33 -16.35
N ASN A 101 3.49 -12.74 -15.35
CA ASN A 101 4.74 -12.09 -14.96
C ASN A 101 4.62 -10.59 -14.65
N ASN A 102 3.50 -10.20 -14.05
CA ASN A 102 3.34 -8.87 -13.46
C ASN A 102 3.95 -8.85 -12.06
N SER A 103 4.34 -7.66 -11.59
CA SER A 103 4.96 -7.51 -10.28
C SER A 103 4.46 -6.28 -9.55
N ALA A 104 4.14 -6.43 -8.28
CA ALA A 104 3.88 -5.34 -7.35
C ALA A 104 5.05 -5.25 -6.36
N ALA A 105 5.83 -4.17 -6.43
CA ALA A 105 7.04 -4.01 -5.63
C ALA A 105 6.85 -3.01 -4.49
N GLN A 106 7.30 -3.35 -3.28
CA GLN A 106 7.34 -2.41 -2.16
C GLN A 106 8.30 -1.23 -2.43
N GLY A 107 7.96 -0.08 -1.87
CA GLY A 107 8.89 1.02 -1.66
C GLY A 107 9.83 0.71 -0.50
N LEU A 108 11.12 0.99 -0.69
CA LEU A 108 12.13 0.76 0.34
C LEU A 108 12.28 1.99 1.22
N ALA A 109 12.35 1.78 2.53
CA ALA A 109 12.86 2.77 3.45
C ALA A 109 14.38 2.66 3.57
N ASN A 110 15.01 3.73 4.03
CA ASN A 110 16.38 3.64 4.49
C ASN A 110 16.42 2.89 5.82
N THR A 111 17.09 1.74 5.84
CA THR A 111 17.20 0.89 7.03
C THR A 111 18.44 1.18 7.85
N ALA A 112 19.21 2.24 7.52
CA ALA A 112 20.34 2.65 8.32
C ALA A 112 19.82 3.02 9.72
N ALA A 113 20.07 2.13 10.69
CA ALA A 113 19.68 2.37 12.06
C ALA A 113 20.37 3.63 12.58
N CYS A 114 19.60 4.68 12.80
CA CYS A 114 20.03 5.75 13.69
C CYS A 114 20.12 5.21 15.12
N ASN A 115 20.85 5.88 16.00
CA ASN A 115 20.82 5.59 17.45
C ASN A 115 19.48 5.98 18.11
N CYS A 116 18.42 6.19 17.32
CA CYS A 116 17.17 6.80 17.72
C CYS A 116 15.96 5.86 17.74
N GLY A 117 16.16 4.55 17.51
CA GLY A 117 15.13 3.53 17.70
C GLY A 117 15.14 2.45 16.64
N SER A 118 13.96 1.89 16.36
CA SER A 118 13.76 0.99 15.23
C SER A 118 13.94 1.74 13.91
N PRO A 119 14.61 1.14 12.91
CA PRO A 119 14.77 1.77 11.60
C PRO A 119 13.42 1.92 10.91
N ALA A 120 13.34 2.90 10.00
CA ALA A 120 12.22 3.04 9.10
C ALA A 120 11.99 1.73 8.34
N SER A 121 10.72 1.41 8.12
CA SER A 121 10.31 0.14 7.52
C SER A 121 9.93 0.32 6.05
N ASN A 122 10.17 -0.72 5.25
CA ASN A 122 9.68 -0.78 3.88
C ASN A 122 8.14 -0.82 3.89
N GLY A 123 7.52 -0.39 2.80
CA GLY A 123 6.12 -0.68 2.57
C GLY A 123 5.91 -2.12 2.10
N ASP A 124 4.72 -2.39 1.58
CA ASP A 124 4.33 -3.69 1.05
C ASP A 124 4.02 -3.64 -0.44
N GLY A 125 4.48 -4.66 -1.17
CA GLY A 125 4.07 -4.97 -2.53
C GLY A 125 3.04 -6.08 -2.49
N VAL A 126 1.84 -5.81 -3.01
CA VAL A 126 0.70 -6.73 -2.93
C VAL A 126 -0.13 -6.76 -4.21
N GLY A 127 -0.74 -7.91 -4.50
CA GLY A 127 -1.55 -8.10 -5.69
C GLY A 127 -0.67 -8.12 -6.94
N GLY A 128 0.21 -9.11 -7.06
CA GLY A 128 1.24 -9.13 -8.11
C GLY A 128 0.69 -8.92 -9.52
N ALA A 129 -0.55 -9.36 -9.79
CA ALA A 129 -1.33 -8.91 -10.94
C ALA A 129 -2.39 -7.87 -10.57
N VAL A 130 -3.31 -8.22 -9.67
CA VAL A 130 -4.51 -7.41 -9.40
C VAL A 130 -4.61 -7.06 -7.92
N PHE A 131 -4.83 -5.78 -7.64
CA PHE A 131 -5.27 -5.30 -6.35
C PHE A 131 -6.61 -4.58 -6.49
N SER A 132 -7.60 -4.99 -5.70
CA SER A 132 -8.91 -4.35 -5.66
C SER A 132 -9.31 -3.98 -4.24
N ARG A 133 -9.73 -2.73 -4.04
CA ARG A 133 -10.19 -2.21 -2.76
C ARG A 133 -11.62 -1.71 -2.84
N ASN A 134 -12.44 -2.07 -1.85
CA ASN A 134 -13.78 -1.50 -1.61
C ASN A 134 -14.72 -1.48 -2.85
N GLY A 135 -14.59 -2.48 -3.71
CA GLY A 135 -15.34 -2.59 -4.95
C GLY A 135 -15.72 -4.05 -5.23
N SER A 136 -16.21 -4.30 -6.44
CA SER A 136 -16.42 -5.67 -6.91
C SER A 136 -15.34 -6.06 -7.91
N LEU A 137 -14.72 -7.22 -7.72
CA LEU A 137 -13.81 -7.82 -8.70
C LEU A 137 -14.44 -9.11 -9.22
N THR A 138 -14.65 -9.18 -10.53
CA THR A 138 -15.15 -10.37 -11.21
C THR A 138 -14.14 -10.86 -12.24
N LEU A 139 -13.68 -12.11 -12.10
CA LEU A 139 -12.77 -12.78 -13.03
C LEU A 139 -13.52 -13.94 -13.70
N VAL A 140 -13.55 -13.96 -15.03
CA VAL A 140 -14.21 -15.03 -15.81
C VAL A 140 -13.30 -15.48 -16.94
N ASP A 141 -13.00 -16.78 -17.05
CA ASP A 141 -12.10 -17.29 -18.09
C ASP A 141 -10.73 -16.59 -18.09
N VAL A 142 -10.16 -16.37 -16.90
CA VAL A 142 -8.88 -15.66 -16.73
C VAL A 142 -7.75 -16.65 -16.39
N THR A 143 -6.54 -16.36 -16.85
CA THR A 143 -5.31 -17.03 -16.38
C THR A 143 -4.42 -16.04 -15.66
N ILE A 144 -4.11 -16.28 -14.39
CA ILE A 144 -3.19 -15.48 -13.57
C ILE A 144 -2.05 -16.39 -13.12
N SER A 145 -0.87 -16.21 -13.71
CA SER A 145 0.28 -17.09 -13.46
C SER A 145 1.60 -16.35 -13.50
N GLY A 146 2.59 -16.81 -12.72
CA GLY A 146 3.93 -16.25 -12.71
C GLY A 146 4.02 -14.83 -12.14
N ASN A 147 2.97 -14.29 -11.54
CA ASN A 147 2.97 -12.94 -10.98
C ASN A 147 3.61 -12.92 -9.59
N GLN A 148 4.26 -11.80 -9.24
CA GLN A 148 5.06 -11.67 -8.03
C GLN A 148 4.69 -10.43 -7.24
N SER A 149 4.93 -10.49 -5.93
CA SER A 149 4.68 -9.39 -5.00
C SER A 149 5.86 -9.35 -4.03
N SER A 150 6.45 -8.17 -3.79
CA SER A 150 7.57 -8.04 -2.85
C SER A 150 7.15 -7.33 -1.57
N GLY A 151 7.36 -7.97 -0.43
CA GLY A 151 7.13 -7.38 0.88
C GLY A 151 6.37 -8.30 1.82
N THR A 152 6.65 -8.09 3.11
CA THR A 152 6.04 -8.76 4.26
C THR A 152 5.76 -7.76 5.38
N GLY A 153 5.91 -6.46 5.09
CA GLY A 153 5.98 -5.28 5.95
C GLY A 153 4.71 -4.92 6.70
N GLY A 154 3.91 -5.91 7.09
CA GLY A 154 2.85 -5.76 8.08
C GLY A 154 1.59 -6.56 7.79
N VAL A 155 1.28 -6.86 6.51
CA VAL A 155 0.08 -7.60 6.15
C VAL A 155 0.39 -9.07 5.87
N THR A 156 -0.28 -9.98 6.57
CA THR A 156 -0.14 -11.44 6.42
C THR A 156 -0.75 -11.90 5.10
N GLY A 157 -0.02 -11.75 3.99
CA GLY A 157 -0.43 -12.23 2.67
C GLY A 157 -0.01 -11.27 1.58
N SER A 158 1.03 -11.60 0.83
CA SER A 158 1.54 -10.75 -0.24
C SER A 158 0.62 -10.76 -1.47
N GLY A 159 -0.20 -11.80 -1.67
CA GLY A 159 -1.15 -11.80 -2.76
C GLY A 159 -0.48 -11.88 -4.12
N GLY A 160 0.34 -12.90 -4.36
CA GLY A 160 1.20 -12.98 -5.54
C GLY A 160 0.46 -12.83 -6.87
N GLY A 161 -0.81 -13.23 -6.93
CA GLY A 161 -1.70 -13.00 -8.08
C GLY A 161 -2.70 -11.88 -7.80
N VAL A 162 -3.65 -12.14 -6.91
CA VAL A 162 -4.82 -11.28 -6.66
C VAL A 162 -4.94 -10.94 -5.18
N VAL A 163 -5.19 -9.66 -4.90
CA VAL A 163 -5.61 -9.16 -3.59
C VAL A 163 -6.95 -8.46 -3.68
N VAL A 164 -7.86 -8.82 -2.78
CA VAL A 164 -9.10 -8.07 -2.53
C VAL A 164 -9.12 -7.58 -1.10
N TYR A 165 -9.04 -6.26 -0.93
CA TYR A 165 -9.01 -5.59 0.36
C TYR A 165 -10.33 -4.86 0.61
N SER A 166 -10.81 -4.86 1.85
CA SER A 166 -11.88 -3.94 2.23
C SER A 166 -11.78 -3.41 3.65
N ASP A 167 -11.94 -2.10 3.78
CA ASP A 167 -12.22 -1.41 5.04
C ASP A 167 -13.70 -0.96 5.15
N SER A 168 -14.54 -1.37 4.20
CA SER A 168 -15.99 -1.12 4.17
C SER A 168 -16.76 -2.35 3.69
N SER A 169 -16.90 -2.52 2.38
CA SER A 169 -17.40 -3.74 1.74
C SER A 169 -16.75 -3.97 0.38
N ALA A 170 -16.43 -5.22 0.06
CA ALA A 170 -16.04 -5.64 -1.29
C ALA A 170 -16.68 -6.97 -1.68
N ALA A 171 -16.71 -7.25 -2.98
CA ALA A 171 -17.16 -8.52 -3.54
C ALA A 171 -16.10 -9.10 -4.48
N PHE A 172 -15.87 -10.41 -4.38
CA PHE A 172 -14.95 -11.12 -5.26
C PHE A 172 -15.67 -12.32 -5.87
N THR A 173 -15.79 -12.32 -7.19
CA THR A 173 -16.37 -13.42 -7.97
C THR A 173 -15.32 -13.97 -8.92
N ILE A 174 -15.14 -15.28 -8.94
CA ILE A 174 -14.18 -15.94 -9.80
C ILE A 174 -14.82 -17.15 -10.47
N GLN A 175 -14.78 -17.22 -11.80
CA GLN A 175 -15.40 -18.28 -12.59
C GLN A 175 -14.46 -18.77 -13.67
N ASP A 176 -14.35 -20.09 -13.82
CA ASP A 176 -13.59 -20.77 -14.88
C ASP A 176 -12.17 -20.19 -15.04
N THR A 177 -11.55 -19.85 -13.92
CA THR A 177 -10.30 -19.08 -13.85
C THR A 177 -9.18 -19.89 -13.21
N LEU A 178 -7.96 -19.73 -13.74
CA LEU A 178 -6.73 -20.35 -13.25
C LEU A 178 -5.88 -19.32 -12.50
N LEU A 179 -5.63 -19.54 -11.21
CA LEU A 179 -4.61 -18.85 -10.41
C LEU A 179 -3.56 -19.88 -10.00
N ALA A 180 -2.38 -19.82 -10.61
CA ALA A 180 -1.37 -20.84 -10.40
C ALA A 180 0.04 -20.33 -10.64
N ASN A 181 1.01 -20.84 -9.86
CA ASN A 181 2.41 -20.46 -9.92
C ASN A 181 2.64 -18.96 -9.74
N ASN A 182 1.84 -18.30 -8.88
CA ASN A 182 2.15 -16.93 -8.47
C ASN A 182 3.00 -16.95 -7.19
N GLY A 183 3.44 -15.77 -6.75
CA GLY A 183 4.13 -15.59 -5.46
C GLY A 183 3.29 -16.07 -4.26
N ALA A 184 3.77 -15.84 -3.05
CA ALA A 184 3.10 -16.30 -1.84
C ALA A 184 1.63 -15.83 -1.77
N SER A 185 0.74 -16.72 -1.32
CA SER A 185 -0.72 -16.49 -1.24
C SER A 185 -1.28 -15.98 -2.58
N GLU A 186 -1.45 -16.86 -3.57
CA GLU A 186 -1.77 -16.45 -4.95
C GLU A 186 -3.09 -15.69 -5.05
N CYS A 187 -4.05 -16.07 -4.22
CA CYS A 187 -5.29 -15.37 -3.99
C CYS A 187 -5.38 -15.02 -2.50
N PHE A 188 -5.46 -13.73 -2.19
CA PHE A 188 -5.57 -13.24 -0.82
C PHE A 188 -6.71 -12.23 -0.72
N PHE A 189 -7.46 -12.28 0.36
CA PHE A 189 -8.46 -11.27 0.67
C PHE A 189 -8.52 -10.99 2.16
N THR A 190 -8.80 -9.74 2.52
CA THR A 190 -8.86 -9.32 3.92
C THR A 190 -9.91 -8.23 4.13
N GLY A 191 -10.48 -8.20 5.34
CA GLY A 191 -11.61 -7.34 5.69
C GLY A 191 -12.96 -7.91 5.26
N ASN A 192 -13.94 -7.03 5.03
CA ASN A 192 -15.31 -7.42 4.70
C ASN A 192 -15.47 -7.73 3.21
N VAL A 193 -15.08 -8.93 2.80
CA VAL A 193 -15.14 -9.40 1.41
C VAL A 193 -16.13 -10.55 1.27
N THR A 194 -17.15 -10.37 0.42
CA THR A 194 -18.05 -11.47 0.02
C THR A 194 -17.45 -12.20 -1.17
N THR A 195 -17.25 -13.52 -1.07
CA THR A 195 -16.61 -14.32 -2.11
C THR A 195 -17.59 -15.31 -2.75
N SER A 196 -17.44 -15.53 -4.06
CA SER A 196 -18.17 -16.56 -4.81
C SER A 196 -17.28 -17.12 -5.92
N GLY A 197 -17.39 -18.40 -6.21
CA GLY A 197 -16.75 -18.93 -7.40
C GLY A 197 -17.10 -20.35 -7.78
N VAL A 198 -16.93 -20.66 -9.06
CA VAL A 198 -17.21 -21.96 -9.67
C VAL A 198 -16.17 -22.27 -10.75
N GLY A 199 -15.78 -23.53 -10.90
CA GLY A 199 -14.92 -23.96 -12.02
C GLY A 199 -13.45 -23.49 -11.97
N ASN A 200 -12.95 -23.07 -10.81
CA ASN A 200 -11.60 -22.48 -10.70
C ASN A 200 -10.54 -23.48 -10.25
N LEU A 201 -9.30 -23.24 -10.68
CA LEU A 201 -8.12 -23.86 -10.10
C LEU A 201 -7.27 -22.78 -9.42
N VAL A 202 -7.10 -22.89 -8.10
CA VAL A 202 -6.22 -22.02 -7.30
C VAL A 202 -5.22 -22.88 -6.54
N MET A 203 -3.92 -22.70 -6.74
CA MET A 203 -2.90 -23.60 -6.17
C MET A 203 -2.52 -23.24 -4.74
N SER A 204 -2.56 -21.96 -4.36
CA SER A 204 -2.28 -21.52 -2.99
C SER A 204 -3.12 -20.30 -2.60
N ASN A 205 -3.97 -20.47 -1.59
CA ASN A 205 -4.79 -19.40 -0.99
C ASN A 205 -4.15 -18.93 0.32
N GLY A 206 -4.26 -17.63 0.60
CA GLY A 206 -3.87 -17.03 1.89
C GLY A 206 -5.04 -16.42 2.63
#